data_AF-A0A948ZRF8-F1
#
_entry.id   AF-A0A948ZRF8-F1
#
_cell.length_a   1.000
_cell.length_b   1.000
_cell.length_c   1.000
_cell.angle_alpha   90.00
_cell.angle_beta   90.00
_cell.angle_gamma   90.00
#
_symmetry.space_group_name_H-M   'P 1'
#
loop_
_entity.id
_entity.type
_entity.pdbx_description
1 polymer ?
#
loop_
_entity_poly.entity_id
_entity_poly.type
_entity_poly.pdbx_seq_one_letter_code
_entity_poly.pdbx_strand_id
1 'polypeptide(L)'
;MNSNPPSAIHHPKSGFTLVELLVVITIIAILIALLLPAVQAAREAARRLQCTNNLKQLALGCLQHEERQKFFPTGGWYWSLAGEPERGFDRRQPGGWTYTVLPYIEQQGLFDIALSKTGAARTAAIATMVQTPVSVFYCPTRRSPIVTPDLYQNYPFNAGTRVPLVGVRTDYAANGGSYIKFWPTDGRPEPTVQTMTDVDQPGYVWPNVSMCDGISYIISTVKMIDVTDGTSSTYMVGEKYLCPDYYFNGMDPTDNNPIYAGVDWDWHRWVSEDQGATGSPPLPDQSGSVQVYRFGSAHAVGLHMAMCDGSVQFINYSIDPETHRRLGKRNDGLPIDGKKF
;
A
#
# COMPACT_ATOMS: atom_id res chain seq x y z
N MET A 1 -76.18 49.93 -18.98
CA MET A 1 -75.46 48.68 -19.28
C MET A 1 -74.68 48.29 -18.03
N ASN A 2 -75.22 47.39 -17.21
CA ASN A 2 -74.53 46.85 -16.03
C ASN A 2 -73.98 45.47 -16.40
N SER A 3 -72.65 45.37 -16.51
CA SER A 3 -71.94 44.11 -16.70
C SER A 3 -71.68 43.44 -15.34
N ASN A 4 -72.25 42.25 -15.12
CA ASN A 4 -71.91 41.42 -13.96
C ASN A 4 -70.48 40.85 -14.09
N PRO A 5 -69.71 40.78 -12.99
CA PRO A 5 -68.38 40.17 -12.99
C PRO A 5 -68.44 38.63 -13.06
N PRO A 6 -67.39 37.95 -13.56
CA PRO A 6 -67.37 36.50 -13.69
C PRO A 6 -67.26 35.81 -12.32
N SER A 7 -68.00 34.70 -12.15
CA SER A 7 -68.00 33.84 -10.98
C SER A 7 -66.68 33.10 -10.82
N ALA A 8 -65.98 33.31 -9.69
CA ALA A 8 -64.74 32.62 -9.35
C ALA A 8 -65.01 31.15 -9.01
N ILE A 9 -64.39 30.23 -9.75
CA ILE A 9 -64.42 28.78 -9.49
C ILE A 9 -63.55 28.51 -8.24
N HIS A 10 -64.18 28.15 -7.12
CA HIS A 10 -63.48 27.70 -5.92
C HIS A 10 -62.98 26.27 -6.13
N HIS A 11 -61.66 26.09 -6.29
CA HIS A 11 -61.04 24.79 -6.12
C HIS A 11 -61.05 24.45 -4.62
N PRO A 12 -61.71 23.36 -4.18
CA PRO A 12 -61.62 22.93 -2.78
C PRO A 12 -60.16 22.64 -2.46
N LYS A 13 -59.58 23.40 -1.53
CA LYS A 13 -58.26 23.10 -0.97
C LYS A 13 -58.40 21.90 -0.05
N SER A 14 -57.97 20.73 -0.48
CA SER A 14 -57.84 19.56 0.40
C SER A 14 -56.80 19.87 1.47
N GLY A 15 -57.24 20.07 2.71
CA GLY A 15 -56.35 20.23 3.86
C GLY A 15 -55.77 18.87 4.25
N PHE A 16 -54.46 18.81 4.41
CA PHE A 16 -53.76 17.60 4.86
C PHE A 16 -53.94 17.43 6.38
N THR A 17 -54.31 16.25 6.84
CA THR A 17 -54.50 15.97 8.28
C THR A 17 -53.16 15.69 8.95
N LEU A 18 -53.06 16.02 10.25
CA LEU A 18 -51.87 15.74 11.06
C LEU A 18 -51.51 14.24 11.06
N VAL A 19 -52.52 13.38 11.00
CA VAL A 19 -52.35 11.92 10.94
C VAL A 19 -51.74 11.49 9.61
N GLU A 20 -52.21 12.00 8.47
CA GLU A 20 -51.63 11.69 7.15
C GLU A 20 -50.16 12.10 7.08
N LEU A 21 -49.79 13.24 7.65
CA LEU A 21 -48.39 13.66 7.73
C LEU A 21 -47.55 12.73 8.59
N LEU A 22 -48.06 12.37 9.77
CA LEU A 22 -47.37 11.47 10.68
C LEU A 22 -47.13 10.08 10.07
N VAL A 23 -48.11 9.54 9.34
CA VAL A 23 -47.96 8.25 8.64
C VAL A 23 -46.90 8.33 7.55
N VAL A 24 -46.90 9.38 6.73
CA VAL A 24 -45.91 9.53 5.64
C VAL A 24 -44.49 9.65 6.20
N ILE A 25 -44.25 10.47 7.22
CA ILE A 25 -42.92 10.60 7.81
C ILE A 25 -42.48 9.30 8.49
N THR A 26 -43.41 8.54 9.10
CA THR A 26 -43.12 7.25 9.72
C THR A 26 -42.70 6.21 8.68
N ILE A 27 -43.39 6.14 7.54
CA ILE A 27 -43.02 5.25 6.45
C ILE A 27 -41.66 5.62 5.88
N ILE A 28 -41.39 6.92 5.63
CA ILE A 28 -40.09 7.38 5.13
C ILE A 28 -38.97 7.04 6.14
N ALA A 29 -39.20 7.25 7.43
CA ALA A 29 -38.22 6.93 8.46
C ALA A 29 -37.88 5.43 8.51
N ILE A 30 -38.89 4.56 8.41
CA ILE A 30 -38.69 3.10 8.35
C ILE A 30 -37.94 2.71 7.08
N LEU A 31 -38.31 3.26 5.92
CA LEU A 31 -37.62 2.98 4.66
C LEU A 31 -36.15 3.40 4.73
N ILE A 32 -35.84 4.60 5.26
CA ILE A 32 -34.46 5.06 5.42
C ILE A 32 -33.69 4.17 6.41
N ALA A 33 -34.30 3.80 7.53
CA ALA A 33 -33.69 2.93 8.53
C ALA A 33 -33.31 1.55 7.96
N LEU A 34 -34.10 1.00 7.04
CA LEU A 34 -33.81 -0.26 6.37
C LEU A 34 -32.83 -0.11 5.19
N LEU A 35 -32.86 1.02 4.48
CA LEU A 35 -32.01 1.26 3.31
C LEU A 35 -30.59 1.69 3.68
N LEU A 36 -30.39 2.43 4.77
CA LEU A 36 -29.06 2.94 5.15
C LEU A 36 -28.03 1.81 5.41
N PRO A 37 -28.34 0.76 6.21
CA PRO A 37 -27.43 -0.35 6.41
C PRO A 37 -27.13 -1.11 5.09
N ALA A 38 -28.15 -1.28 4.25
CA ALA A 38 -28.02 -1.96 2.97
C ALA A 38 -27.10 -1.20 1.99
N VAL A 39 -27.27 0.12 1.89
CA VAL A 39 -26.42 0.98 1.04
C VAL A 39 -24.97 0.99 1.55
N GLN A 40 -24.77 1.00 2.87
CA GLN A 40 -23.43 0.94 3.47
C GLN A 40 -22.74 -0.40 3.20
N ALA A 41 -23.45 -1.52 3.36
CA ALA A 41 -22.94 -2.84 3.05
C ALA A 41 -22.57 -2.98 1.56
N ALA A 42 -23.42 -2.48 0.67
CA ALA A 42 -23.15 -2.48 -0.77
C ALA A 42 -21.91 -1.64 -1.13
N ARG A 43 -21.76 -0.45 -0.54
CA ARG A 43 -20.57 0.40 -0.73
C ARG A 43 -19.30 -0.30 -0.27
N GLU A 44 -19.34 -0.94 0.88
CA GLU A 44 -18.17 -1.65 1.40
C GLU A 44 -17.80 -2.88 0.57
N ALA A 45 -18.78 -3.62 0.07
CA ALA A 45 -18.54 -4.71 -0.88
C ALA A 45 -17.86 -4.21 -2.16
N ALA A 46 -18.30 -3.06 -2.70
CA ALA A 46 -17.67 -2.45 -3.87
C ALA A 46 -16.22 -2.01 -3.58
N ARG A 47 -15.94 -1.44 -2.40
CA ARG A 47 -14.58 -1.05 -1.99
C ARG A 47 -13.66 -2.27 -1.83
N ARG A 48 -14.14 -3.37 -1.25
CA ARG A 48 -13.40 -4.64 -1.17
C ARG A 48 -13.05 -5.20 -2.55
N LEU A 49 -14.02 -5.19 -3.46
CA LEU A 49 -13.79 -5.61 -4.85
C LEU A 49 -12.72 -4.74 -5.51
N GLN A 50 -12.73 -3.44 -5.25
CA GLN A 50 -11.70 -2.54 -5.77
C GLN A 50 -10.32 -2.75 -5.10
N CYS A 51 -10.20 -2.97 -3.79
CA CYS A 51 -8.89 -3.31 -3.17
C CYS A 51 -8.36 -4.65 -3.72
N THR A 52 -9.24 -5.63 -3.95
CA THR A 52 -8.88 -6.90 -4.62
C THR A 52 -8.35 -6.66 -6.04
N ASN A 53 -9.03 -5.82 -6.83
CA ASN A 53 -8.59 -5.48 -8.18
C ASN A 53 -7.26 -4.70 -8.20
N ASN A 54 -7.05 -3.79 -7.25
CA ASN A 54 -5.80 -3.06 -7.11
C ASN A 54 -4.64 -4.03 -6.83
N LEU A 55 -4.80 -4.94 -5.85
CA LEU A 55 -3.81 -5.98 -5.59
C LEU A 55 -3.59 -6.90 -6.78
N LYS A 56 -4.64 -7.24 -7.53
CA LYS A 56 -4.51 -8.05 -8.75
C LYS A 56 -3.67 -7.32 -9.80
N GLN A 57 -3.88 -6.02 -10.01
CA GLN A 57 -3.08 -5.21 -10.94
C GLN A 57 -1.62 -5.12 -10.48
N LEU A 58 -1.38 -4.87 -9.19
CA LEU A 58 -0.03 -4.84 -8.62
C LEU A 58 0.67 -6.19 -8.78
N ALA A 59 -0.01 -7.29 -8.48
CA ALA A 59 0.54 -8.64 -8.61
C ALA A 59 0.90 -8.97 -10.06
N LEU A 60 0.02 -8.64 -11.01
CA LEU A 60 0.31 -8.80 -12.44
C LEU A 60 1.48 -7.94 -12.89
N GLY A 61 1.57 -6.69 -12.41
CA GLY A 61 2.72 -5.82 -12.68
C GLY A 61 4.03 -6.39 -12.14
N CYS A 62 4.02 -6.92 -10.91
CA CYS A 62 5.16 -7.60 -10.31
C CYS A 62 5.56 -8.87 -11.08
N LEU A 63 4.59 -9.64 -11.60
CA LEU A 63 4.87 -10.81 -12.44
C LEU A 63 5.43 -10.45 -13.81
N GLN A 64 4.95 -9.37 -14.43
CA GLN A 64 5.53 -8.86 -15.68
C GLN A 64 6.96 -8.34 -15.45
N HIS A 65 7.21 -7.70 -14.30
CA HIS A 65 8.57 -7.34 -13.89
C HIS A 65 9.44 -8.60 -13.75
N GLU A 66 8.97 -9.62 -13.04
CA GLU A 66 9.68 -10.90 -12.88
C GLU A 66 9.95 -11.57 -14.22
N GLU A 67 8.97 -11.61 -15.12
CA GLU A 67 9.14 -12.19 -16.45
C GLU A 67 10.23 -11.46 -17.25
N ARG A 68 10.27 -10.13 -17.19
CA ARG A 68 11.24 -9.32 -17.95
C ARG A 68 12.63 -9.31 -17.31
N GLN A 69 12.70 -9.12 -16.00
CA GLN A 69 13.95 -8.94 -15.25
C GLN A 69 14.54 -10.25 -14.71
N LYS A 70 13.75 -11.33 -14.69
CA LYS A 70 14.07 -12.66 -14.13
C LYS A 70 14.18 -12.70 -12.60
N PHE A 71 13.60 -11.69 -11.95
CA PHE A 71 13.47 -11.60 -10.49
C PHE A 71 12.32 -10.66 -10.11
N PHE A 72 11.68 -10.91 -8.97
CA PHE A 72 10.63 -10.07 -8.40
C PHE A 72 11.13 -8.66 -8.11
N PRO A 73 10.24 -7.65 -8.09
CA PRO A 73 10.62 -6.28 -7.74
C PRO A 73 11.45 -6.20 -6.46
N THR A 74 12.54 -5.45 -6.52
CA THR A 74 13.47 -5.30 -5.39
C THR A 74 12.91 -4.35 -4.34
N GLY A 75 13.37 -4.49 -3.10
CA GLY A 75 13.15 -3.48 -2.07
C GLY A 75 13.99 -2.22 -2.28
N GLY A 76 14.95 -2.22 -3.20
CA GLY A 76 15.82 -1.08 -3.48
C GLY A 76 16.92 -0.93 -2.43
N TRP A 77 17.31 0.30 -2.13
CA TRP A 77 18.30 0.60 -1.09
C TRP A 77 17.61 0.92 0.23
N TYR A 78 17.52 2.19 0.61
CA TYR A 78 16.90 2.65 1.86
C TYR A 78 15.84 3.71 1.56
N TRP A 79 14.95 3.96 2.52
CA TRP A 79 13.95 5.05 2.49
C TRP A 79 14.52 6.41 2.07
N SER A 80 15.81 6.63 2.31
CA SER A 80 16.49 7.90 2.07
C SER A 80 16.84 8.14 0.59
N LEU A 81 16.59 7.20 -0.32
CA LEU A 81 16.94 7.33 -1.73
C LEU A 81 15.79 6.87 -2.63
N ALA A 82 15.32 7.80 -3.47
CA ALA A 82 14.27 7.60 -4.45
C ALA A 82 14.79 6.83 -5.66
N GLY A 83 13.88 6.17 -6.39
CA GLY A 83 14.16 5.49 -7.64
C GLY A 83 14.83 6.34 -8.71
N GLU A 84 15.75 5.72 -9.46
CA GLU A 84 16.53 6.36 -10.51
C GLU A 84 16.49 5.52 -11.79
N PRO A 85 15.97 6.04 -12.91
CA PRO A 85 15.78 5.23 -14.12
C PRO A 85 17.12 4.75 -14.71
N GLU A 86 18.21 5.51 -14.55
CA GLU A 86 19.55 5.14 -15.03
C GLU A 86 20.16 3.94 -14.28
N ARG A 87 19.63 3.59 -13.10
CA ARG A 87 20.12 2.47 -12.27
C ARG A 87 19.47 1.13 -12.61
N GLY A 88 18.50 1.10 -13.52
CA GLY A 88 17.85 -0.14 -14.00
C GLY A 88 16.96 -0.79 -12.93
N PHE A 89 16.95 -2.12 -12.86
CA PHE A 89 16.10 -2.87 -11.92
C PHE A 89 16.88 -3.75 -10.94
N ASP A 90 18.20 -3.87 -11.12
CA ASP A 90 19.04 -4.76 -10.31
C ASP A 90 19.37 -4.15 -8.95
N ARG A 91 20.28 -4.78 -8.20
CA ARG A 91 20.74 -4.32 -6.88
C ARG A 91 21.22 -2.86 -6.83
N ARG A 92 21.54 -2.23 -7.97
CA ARG A 92 21.94 -0.83 -8.07
C ARG A 92 20.76 0.14 -8.09
N GLN A 93 19.52 -0.35 -8.19
CA GLN A 93 18.34 0.51 -8.16
C GLN A 93 18.07 0.97 -6.72
N PRO A 94 18.12 2.28 -6.41
CA PRO A 94 17.75 2.79 -5.10
C PRO A 94 16.26 2.65 -4.77
N GLY A 95 15.37 2.79 -5.75
CA GLY A 95 13.93 2.71 -5.55
C GLY A 95 13.44 1.29 -5.32
N GLY A 96 12.44 1.13 -4.44
CA GLY A 96 11.87 -0.16 -4.10
C GLY A 96 10.81 -0.65 -5.09
N TRP A 97 10.00 -1.61 -4.62
CA TRP A 97 9.05 -2.35 -5.45
C TRP A 97 7.99 -1.44 -6.08
N THR A 98 7.55 -0.44 -5.34
CA THR A 98 6.59 0.61 -5.75
C THR A 98 7.11 1.46 -6.92
N TYR A 99 8.41 1.72 -6.99
CA TYR A 99 9.03 2.43 -8.11
C TYR A 99 9.29 1.48 -9.29
N THR A 100 9.86 0.31 -9.02
CA THR A 100 10.25 -0.66 -10.07
C THR A 100 9.07 -1.31 -10.77
N VAL A 101 7.88 -1.35 -10.15
CA VAL A 101 6.65 -1.83 -10.77
C VAL A 101 6.02 -0.82 -11.73
N LEU A 102 6.35 0.49 -11.65
CA LEU A 102 5.67 1.57 -12.41
C LEU A 102 5.54 1.29 -13.93
N PRO A 103 6.59 0.83 -14.65
CA PRO A 103 6.48 0.50 -16.08
C PRO A 103 5.43 -0.57 -16.40
N TYR A 104 5.14 -1.44 -15.44
CA TYR A 104 4.27 -2.62 -15.58
C TYR A 104 2.84 -2.36 -15.08
N ILE A 105 2.56 -1.14 -14.60
CA ILE A 105 1.23 -0.67 -14.21
C ILE A 105 0.87 0.63 -14.93
N GLU A 106 1.31 0.75 -16.18
CA GLU A 106 1.02 1.89 -17.07
C GLU A 106 1.55 3.25 -16.58
N GLN A 107 2.59 3.25 -15.73
CA GLN A 107 3.22 4.47 -15.20
C GLN A 107 4.65 4.68 -15.73
N GLN A 108 4.92 4.32 -17.00
CA GLN A 108 6.22 4.50 -17.65
C GLN A 108 6.72 5.95 -17.56
N GLY A 109 5.84 6.93 -17.77
CA GLY A 109 6.21 8.36 -17.71
C GLY A 109 6.68 8.81 -16.33
N LEU A 110 6.18 8.18 -15.26
CA LEU A 110 6.63 8.45 -13.89
C LEU A 110 7.97 7.77 -13.60
N PHE A 111 8.18 6.54 -14.11
CA PHE A 111 9.45 5.83 -14.01
C PHE A 111 10.59 6.62 -14.69
N ASP A 112 10.36 7.10 -15.91
CA ASP A 112 11.34 7.84 -16.72
C ASP A 112 11.42 9.34 -16.39
N ILE A 113 10.69 9.84 -15.39
CA ILE A 113 10.53 11.29 -15.19
C ILE A 113 11.88 12.02 -14.99
N ALA A 114 12.85 11.34 -14.37
CA ALA A 114 14.20 11.84 -14.13
C ALA A 114 15.22 11.44 -15.22
N LEU A 115 14.82 10.61 -16.20
CA LEU A 115 15.71 10.01 -17.18
C LEU A 115 16.45 11.08 -18.00
N SER A 116 17.78 10.91 -18.09
CA SER A 116 18.69 11.81 -18.82
C SER A 116 18.67 13.26 -18.31
N LYS A 117 18.14 13.52 -17.11
CA LYS A 117 18.22 14.83 -16.45
C LYS A 117 19.43 14.87 -15.52
N THR A 118 20.00 16.05 -15.32
CA THR A 118 21.14 16.26 -14.42
C THR A 118 20.92 17.46 -13.50
N GLY A 119 21.68 17.55 -12.41
CA GLY A 119 21.66 18.68 -11.48
C GLY A 119 20.25 19.02 -10.97
N ALA A 120 19.93 20.31 -10.91
CA ALA A 120 18.65 20.79 -10.39
C ALA A 120 17.42 20.25 -11.16
N ALA A 121 17.54 19.99 -12.46
CA ALA A 121 16.44 19.45 -13.26
C ALA A 121 16.11 18.00 -12.88
N ARG A 122 17.13 17.19 -12.57
CA ARG A 122 16.97 15.83 -12.05
C ARG A 122 16.31 15.86 -10.66
N THR A 123 16.85 16.70 -9.77
CA THR A 123 16.32 16.89 -8.43
C THR A 123 14.84 17.27 -8.44
N ALA A 124 14.43 18.24 -9.28
CA ALA A 124 13.04 18.65 -9.43
C ALA A 124 12.13 17.55 -10.03
N ALA A 125 12.66 16.72 -10.92
CA ALA A 125 11.91 15.59 -11.48
C ALA A 125 11.64 14.51 -10.42
N ILE A 126 12.65 14.17 -9.61
CA ILE A 126 12.48 13.24 -8.48
C ILE A 126 11.52 13.83 -7.45
N ALA A 127 11.59 15.14 -7.19
CA ALA A 127 10.66 15.81 -6.29
C ALA A 127 9.21 15.74 -6.79
N THR A 128 8.99 15.87 -8.11
CA THR A 128 7.68 15.66 -8.73
C THR A 128 7.23 14.20 -8.58
N MET A 129 8.15 13.25 -8.78
CA MET A 129 7.87 11.81 -8.66
C MET A 129 7.29 11.48 -7.29
N VAL A 130 7.99 11.85 -6.22
CA VAL A 130 7.57 11.55 -4.83
C VAL A 130 6.28 12.23 -4.39
N GLN A 131 5.73 13.14 -5.20
CA GLN A 131 4.47 13.85 -4.98
C GLN A 131 3.33 13.38 -5.91
N THR A 132 3.60 12.46 -6.84
CA THR A 132 2.62 12.02 -7.85
C THR A 132 1.87 10.78 -7.38
N PRO A 133 0.57 10.90 -7.03
CA PRO A 133 -0.18 9.76 -6.54
C PRO A 133 -0.58 8.85 -7.69
N VAL A 134 -0.42 7.53 -7.50
CA VAL A 134 -0.92 6.51 -8.43
C VAL A 134 -2.02 5.72 -7.72
N SER A 135 -3.24 5.78 -8.25
CA SER A 135 -4.45 5.31 -7.57
C SER A 135 -4.43 3.84 -7.16
N VAL A 136 -3.71 2.99 -7.89
CA VAL A 136 -3.63 1.55 -7.60
C VAL A 136 -2.93 1.25 -6.27
N PHE A 137 -2.11 2.18 -5.75
CA PHE A 137 -1.43 2.02 -4.46
C PHE A 137 -2.30 2.33 -3.23
N TYR A 138 -3.56 2.73 -3.41
CA TYR A 138 -4.46 3.10 -2.33
C TYR A 138 -5.61 2.11 -2.20
N CYS A 139 -6.02 1.78 -0.97
CA CYS A 139 -7.22 0.99 -0.73
C CYS A 139 -8.39 1.96 -0.49
N PRO A 140 -9.44 1.94 -1.34
CA PRO A 140 -10.59 2.85 -1.21
C PRO A 140 -11.35 2.76 0.11
N THR A 141 -11.18 1.67 0.87
CA THR A 141 -11.71 1.55 2.25
C THR A 141 -11.01 2.51 3.20
N ARG A 142 -9.71 2.74 3.00
CA ARG A 142 -8.88 3.57 3.84
C ARG A 142 -8.95 5.04 3.43
N ARG A 143 -8.58 5.32 2.18
CA ARG A 143 -8.47 6.70 1.67
C ARG A 143 -8.45 6.79 0.16
N SER A 144 -8.82 7.96 -0.35
CA SER A 144 -8.50 8.35 -1.72
C SER A 144 -7.01 8.69 -1.84
N PRO A 145 -6.43 8.64 -3.05
CA PRO A 145 -5.05 9.05 -3.27
C PRO A 145 -4.83 10.49 -2.79
N ILE A 146 -3.79 10.69 -1.98
CA ILE A 146 -3.53 11.94 -1.28
C ILE A 146 -2.03 12.21 -1.22
N VAL A 147 -1.67 13.49 -1.25
CA VAL A 147 -0.32 13.95 -0.91
C VAL A 147 -0.38 14.50 0.51
N THR A 148 0.38 13.94 1.43
CA THR A 148 0.40 14.34 2.84
C THR A 148 1.73 14.97 3.21
N PRO A 149 1.77 15.85 4.22
CA PRO A 149 3.03 16.30 4.80
C PRO A 149 3.90 15.12 5.26
N ASP A 150 5.21 15.24 5.06
CA ASP A 150 6.24 14.46 5.73
C ASP A 150 6.80 15.31 6.86
N LEU A 151 6.29 15.03 8.06
CA LEU A 151 6.60 15.79 9.28
C LEU A 151 7.91 15.35 9.94
N TYR A 152 8.46 14.22 9.52
CA TYR A 152 9.73 13.68 10.03
C TYR A 152 10.93 14.16 9.20
N GLN A 153 10.66 14.86 8.10
CA GLN A 153 11.64 15.37 7.17
C GLN A 153 12.48 14.27 6.52
N ASN A 154 11.85 13.13 6.24
CA ASN A 154 12.46 11.92 5.70
C ASN A 154 12.53 11.94 4.15
N TYR A 155 12.71 13.12 3.57
CA TYR A 155 12.75 13.28 2.12
C TYR A 155 13.97 12.59 1.51
N PRO A 156 13.82 11.86 0.41
CA PRO A 156 14.94 11.21 -0.24
C PRO A 156 16.04 12.23 -0.60
N PHE A 157 17.29 11.92 -0.24
CA PHE A 157 18.40 12.85 -0.37
C PHE A 157 18.65 13.27 -1.82
N ASN A 158 18.37 12.37 -2.78
CA ASN A 158 18.47 12.63 -4.22
C ASN A 158 17.34 13.51 -4.79
N ALA A 159 16.28 13.75 -4.01
CA ALA A 159 15.17 14.63 -4.38
C ALA A 159 15.40 16.11 -3.99
N GLY A 160 16.51 16.45 -3.31
CA GLY A 160 16.91 17.84 -3.01
C GLY A 160 16.37 18.40 -1.70
N THR A 161 16.69 19.68 -1.39
CA THR A 161 16.37 20.30 -0.09
C THR A 161 14.88 20.54 0.15
N ARG A 162 14.38 19.77 1.11
CA ARG A 162 13.50 20.11 2.25
C ARG A 162 12.70 21.43 2.17
N VAL A 163 11.38 21.28 1.97
CA VAL A 163 10.23 22.14 2.35
C VAL A 163 9.45 22.77 1.17
N PRO A 164 8.10 22.68 1.15
CA PRO A 164 7.24 21.90 2.06
C PRO A 164 7.27 20.42 1.68
N LEU A 165 7.67 19.60 2.66
CA LEU A 165 7.86 18.17 2.50
C LEU A 165 6.50 17.52 2.42
N VAL A 166 6.07 17.24 1.21
CA VAL A 166 4.84 16.49 0.93
C VAL A 166 5.22 15.27 0.11
N GLY A 167 4.54 14.17 0.33
CA GLY A 167 4.81 12.92 -0.37
C GLY A 167 3.57 12.06 -0.48
N VAL A 168 3.61 11.17 -1.47
CA VAL A 168 2.56 10.17 -1.66
C VAL A 168 2.87 8.92 -0.86
N ARG A 169 1.79 8.23 -0.47
CA ARG A 169 1.80 7.06 0.40
C ARG A 169 1.26 5.84 -0.34
N THR A 170 1.26 4.70 0.32
CA THR A 170 0.62 3.47 -0.17
C THR A 170 -0.10 2.79 0.97
N ASP A 171 -1.16 2.06 0.64
CA ASP A 171 -1.94 1.25 1.56
C ASP A 171 -1.59 -0.25 1.48
N TYR A 172 -0.64 -0.59 0.60
CA TYR A 172 -0.15 -1.94 0.37
C TYR A 172 1.34 -2.02 0.68
N ALA A 173 1.81 -3.21 1.04
CA ALA A 173 3.20 -3.47 1.34
C ALA A 173 3.66 -4.79 0.73
N ALA A 174 4.91 -4.82 0.29
CA ALA A 174 5.54 -6.05 -0.17
C ALA A 174 5.92 -6.96 1.01
N ASN A 175 5.93 -8.26 0.74
CA ASN A 175 6.33 -9.28 1.69
C ASN A 175 7.85 -9.27 1.93
N GLY A 176 8.23 -8.76 3.10
CA GLY A 176 9.62 -8.72 3.61
C GLY A 176 10.10 -10.03 4.25
N GLY A 177 9.21 -10.99 4.48
CA GLY A 177 9.54 -12.28 5.09
C GLY A 177 9.30 -12.34 6.59
N SER A 178 9.95 -13.31 7.23
CA SER A 178 9.93 -13.47 8.69
C SER A 178 11.12 -12.78 9.35
N TYR A 179 12.24 -12.64 8.63
CA TYR A 179 13.41 -11.95 9.16
C TYR A 179 13.36 -10.46 8.85
N ILE A 180 13.14 -9.68 9.90
CA ILE A 180 13.13 -8.23 9.85
C ILE A 180 14.56 -7.72 9.60
N LYS A 181 14.83 -7.25 8.38
CA LYS A 181 16.12 -6.64 8.01
C LYS A 181 15.96 -5.40 7.16
N PHE A 182 16.07 -4.25 7.82
CA PHE A 182 16.17 -2.92 7.19
C PHE A 182 17.60 -2.38 7.20
N TRP A 183 18.41 -2.81 8.18
CA TRP A 183 19.69 -2.19 8.52
C TRP A 183 20.87 -3.17 8.40
N PRO A 184 22.07 -2.67 8.03
CA PRO A 184 23.31 -3.42 8.16
C PRO A 184 23.59 -3.75 9.64
N THR A 185 23.85 -5.02 9.95
CA THR A 185 24.28 -5.47 11.28
C THR A 185 25.80 -5.38 11.48
N ASP A 186 26.51 -4.71 10.57
CA ASP A 186 27.97 -4.62 10.54
C ASP A 186 28.54 -3.45 11.37
N GLY A 187 27.71 -2.83 12.21
CA GLY A 187 28.11 -1.74 13.11
C GLY A 187 28.32 -0.39 12.41
N ARG A 188 28.00 -0.27 11.12
CA ARG A 188 28.01 1.01 10.43
C ARG A 188 26.79 1.86 10.83
N PRO A 189 26.94 3.19 10.97
CA PRO A 189 25.81 4.07 11.29
C PRO A 189 24.74 4.05 10.17
N GLU A 190 23.48 4.18 10.57
CA GLU A 190 22.33 4.36 9.68
C GLU A 190 22.37 5.73 8.96
N PRO A 191 21.74 5.85 7.77
CA PRO A 191 21.83 4.93 6.63
C PRO A 191 23.24 4.98 6.02
N THR A 192 23.79 3.83 5.62
CA THR A 192 25.15 3.75 5.03
C THR A 192 25.25 4.37 3.65
N VAL A 193 24.12 4.55 2.96
CA VAL A 193 24.04 5.23 1.67
C VAL A 193 23.23 6.51 1.87
N GLN A 194 23.94 7.62 1.90
CA GLN A 194 23.37 8.97 1.94
C GLN A 194 23.35 9.60 0.55
N THR A 195 24.19 9.10 -0.36
CA THR A 195 24.32 9.63 -1.70
C THR A 195 24.42 8.51 -2.73
N MET A 196 24.06 8.82 -3.98
CA MET A 196 24.29 7.91 -5.10
C MET A 196 25.77 7.51 -5.25
N THR A 197 26.70 8.39 -4.85
CA THR A 197 28.14 8.15 -5.00
C THR A 197 28.71 7.17 -3.99
N ASP A 198 28.03 6.91 -2.88
CA ASP A 198 28.55 6.01 -1.83
C ASP A 198 28.67 4.57 -2.38
N VAL A 199 27.68 4.12 -3.15
CA VAL A 199 27.69 2.77 -3.76
C VAL A 199 28.67 2.63 -4.92
N ASP A 200 29.10 3.75 -5.51
CA ASP A 200 30.03 3.78 -6.64
C ASP A 200 31.50 3.80 -6.16
N GLN A 201 31.73 3.93 -4.84
CA GLN A 201 33.07 3.90 -4.27
C GLN A 201 33.72 2.51 -4.43
N PRO A 202 35.00 2.45 -4.82
CA PRO A 202 35.74 1.20 -4.83
C PRO A 202 35.71 0.53 -3.45
N GLY A 203 35.29 -0.75 -3.41
CA GLY A 203 35.22 -1.51 -2.17
C GLY A 203 33.93 -1.32 -1.36
N TYR A 204 32.89 -0.66 -1.90
CA TYR A 204 31.59 -0.62 -1.26
C TYR A 204 31.05 -2.05 -1.03
N VAL A 205 30.74 -2.34 0.23
CA VAL A 205 30.20 -3.65 0.65
C VAL A 205 28.70 -3.53 0.83
N TRP A 206 27.97 -4.30 0.03
CA TRP A 206 26.51 -4.40 0.11
C TRP A 206 26.08 -5.06 1.43
N PRO A 207 24.90 -4.68 1.98
CA PRO A 207 24.35 -5.31 3.17
C PRO A 207 24.24 -6.83 2.99
N ASN A 208 24.59 -7.59 4.04
CA ASN A 208 24.38 -9.02 4.04
C ASN A 208 22.86 -9.30 4.07
N VAL A 209 22.32 -10.04 3.10
CA VAL A 209 20.88 -10.37 3.01
C VAL A 209 20.60 -11.86 3.15
N SER A 210 21.54 -12.64 3.67
CA SER A 210 21.45 -14.11 3.73
C SER A 210 20.30 -14.65 4.58
N MET A 211 19.81 -13.85 5.53
CA MET A 211 18.69 -14.22 6.41
C MET A 211 17.33 -13.78 5.87
N CYS A 212 17.29 -12.94 4.82
CA CYS A 212 16.03 -12.46 4.27
C CYS A 212 15.33 -13.59 3.51
N ASP A 213 14.10 -13.88 3.91
CA ASP A 213 13.30 -15.03 3.46
C ASP A 213 11.96 -14.62 2.81
N GLY A 214 11.69 -13.31 2.67
CA GLY A 214 10.56 -12.77 1.91
C GLY A 214 10.81 -12.67 0.40
N ILE A 215 9.95 -11.94 -0.29
CA ILE A 215 10.02 -11.75 -1.76
C ILE A 215 10.67 -10.42 -2.14
N SER A 216 10.48 -9.38 -1.33
CA SER A 216 11.09 -8.06 -1.53
C SER A 216 11.77 -7.59 -0.24
N TYR A 217 13.05 -7.30 -0.34
CA TYR A 217 13.87 -6.74 0.74
C TYR A 217 15.02 -5.92 0.14
N ILE A 218 15.83 -5.29 0.98
CA ILE A 218 16.99 -4.51 0.53
C ILE A 218 17.81 -5.28 -0.51
N ILE A 219 18.09 -4.65 -1.65
CA ILE A 219 18.90 -5.16 -2.78
C ILE A 219 18.51 -6.54 -3.32
N SER A 220 17.29 -7.01 -2.99
CA SER A 220 16.81 -8.32 -3.39
C SER A 220 16.75 -8.46 -4.91
N THR A 221 17.05 -9.68 -5.38
CA THR A 221 16.80 -10.14 -6.74
C THR A 221 16.27 -11.58 -6.67
N VAL A 222 15.16 -11.75 -5.94
CA VAL A 222 14.53 -13.07 -5.72
C VAL A 222 13.91 -13.55 -7.02
N LYS A 223 14.29 -14.74 -7.49
CA LYS A 223 13.78 -15.33 -8.73
C LYS A 223 12.52 -16.16 -8.47
N MET A 224 11.71 -16.39 -9.50
CA MET A 224 10.58 -17.32 -9.38
C MET A 224 10.99 -18.71 -8.85
N ILE A 225 12.15 -19.22 -9.27
CA ILE A 225 12.68 -20.51 -8.81
C ILE A 225 13.09 -20.53 -7.33
N ASP A 226 13.30 -19.37 -6.71
CA ASP A 226 13.67 -19.25 -5.30
C ASP A 226 12.43 -19.37 -4.38
N VAL A 227 11.21 -19.39 -4.94
CA VAL A 227 9.95 -19.56 -4.21
C VAL A 227 9.59 -21.04 -4.11
N THR A 228 10.40 -21.79 -3.37
CA THR A 228 10.32 -23.25 -3.30
C THR A 228 9.14 -23.76 -2.49
N ASP A 229 8.54 -22.92 -1.64
CA ASP A 229 7.38 -23.29 -0.81
C ASP A 229 6.05 -23.22 -1.59
N GLY A 230 6.11 -22.81 -2.86
CA GLY A 230 4.99 -22.75 -3.78
C GLY A 230 4.46 -21.34 -3.99
N THR A 231 4.37 -20.93 -5.25
CA THR A 231 3.99 -19.56 -5.62
C THR A 231 2.56 -19.18 -5.20
N SER A 232 1.65 -20.16 -5.12
CA SER A 232 0.28 -19.97 -4.61
C SER A 232 0.19 -19.91 -3.08
N SER A 233 1.29 -20.20 -2.38
CA SER A 233 1.39 -20.28 -0.91
C SER A 233 2.48 -19.37 -0.34
N THR A 234 2.94 -18.38 -1.12
CA THR A 234 3.85 -17.34 -0.65
C THR A 234 3.28 -15.96 -0.97
N TYR A 235 3.18 -15.10 0.04
CA TYR A 235 2.74 -13.72 -0.09
C TYR A 235 3.69 -12.92 -0.98
N MET A 236 3.12 -12.05 -1.81
CA MET A 236 3.85 -11.11 -2.65
C MET A 236 3.64 -9.67 -2.14
N VAL A 237 2.40 -9.20 -2.15
CA VAL A 237 1.99 -7.84 -1.75
C VAL A 237 0.65 -7.93 -1.03
N GLY A 238 0.47 -7.22 0.07
CA GLY A 238 -0.81 -7.21 0.81
C GLY A 238 -1.15 -5.85 1.37
N GLU A 239 -2.36 -5.73 1.90
CA GLU A 239 -2.73 -4.56 2.69
C GLU A 239 -1.87 -4.49 3.97
N LYS A 240 -1.46 -3.28 4.35
CA LYS A 240 -0.68 -3.06 5.58
C LYS A 240 -1.54 -2.50 6.70
N TYR A 241 -1.19 -2.77 7.96
CA TYR A 241 -1.83 -2.12 9.11
C TYR A 241 -1.50 -0.63 9.14
N LEU A 242 -2.49 0.22 9.45
CA LEU A 242 -2.33 1.64 9.74
C LEU A 242 -3.26 2.13 10.86
N CYS A 243 -2.84 3.17 11.59
CA CYS A 243 -3.71 3.82 12.57
C CYS A 243 -4.70 4.76 11.85
N PRO A 244 -6.03 4.60 12.01
CA PRO A 244 -7.04 5.46 11.40
C PRO A 244 -6.89 6.95 11.71
N ASP A 245 -6.31 7.29 12.86
CA ASP A 245 -6.10 8.68 13.30
C ASP A 245 -5.15 9.46 12.37
N TYR A 246 -4.38 8.75 11.54
CA TYR A 246 -3.31 9.31 10.71
C TYR A 246 -3.50 9.13 9.21
N TYR A 247 -4.62 8.55 8.74
CA TYR A 247 -4.84 8.26 7.32
C TYR A 247 -4.61 9.45 6.37
N PHE A 248 -4.82 10.68 6.85
CA PHE A 248 -4.85 11.89 6.01
C PHE A 248 -3.81 12.96 6.37
N ASN A 249 -2.93 12.72 7.34
CA ASN A 249 -2.03 13.77 7.85
C ASN A 249 -0.53 13.41 7.78
N GLY A 250 -0.18 12.18 7.43
CA GLY A 250 1.21 11.74 7.33
C GLY A 250 1.94 11.67 8.67
N MET A 251 1.20 11.60 9.79
CA MET A 251 1.76 11.50 11.14
C MET A 251 2.04 10.07 11.60
N ASP A 252 1.50 9.06 10.91
CA ASP A 252 1.76 7.66 11.23
C ASP A 252 3.25 7.38 11.00
N PRO A 253 4.03 6.94 12.00
CA PRO A 253 5.45 6.66 11.83
C PRO A 253 5.73 5.44 10.91
N THR A 254 4.68 4.80 10.40
CA THR A 254 4.70 3.64 9.50
C THR A 254 4.05 3.96 8.13
N ASP A 255 3.78 5.24 7.87
CA ASP A 255 3.25 5.81 6.63
C ASP A 255 3.60 7.31 6.49
N ASN A 256 4.85 7.66 6.78
CA ASN A 256 5.37 9.03 6.78
C ASN A 256 6.37 9.32 5.65
N ASN A 257 6.82 8.30 4.91
CA ASN A 257 7.83 8.42 3.86
C ASN A 257 7.21 8.31 2.46
N PRO A 258 7.80 8.95 1.43
CA PRO A 258 7.31 8.83 0.06
C PRO A 258 7.61 7.46 -0.55
N ILE A 259 6.61 6.84 -1.19
CA ILE A 259 6.66 5.43 -1.56
C ILE A 259 7.71 5.05 -2.59
N TYR A 260 8.20 5.96 -3.42
CA TYR A 260 9.11 5.63 -4.53
C TYR A 260 10.58 5.54 -4.09
N ALA A 261 10.83 5.47 -2.78
CA ALA A 261 12.15 5.24 -2.21
C ALA A 261 12.46 3.75 -2.01
N GLY A 262 13.67 3.45 -1.52
CA GLY A 262 14.15 2.10 -1.25
C GLY A 262 13.42 1.41 -0.11
N VAL A 263 14.06 0.45 0.56
CA VAL A 263 13.34 -0.36 1.55
C VAL A 263 13.00 0.49 2.76
N ASP A 264 11.78 0.34 3.23
CA ASP A 264 11.30 0.98 4.45
C ASP A 264 10.15 0.15 5.00
N TRP A 265 9.91 0.24 6.31
CA TRP A 265 8.73 -0.39 6.88
C TRP A 265 7.45 0.21 6.30
N ASP A 266 7.45 1.46 5.83
CA ASP A 266 6.25 2.10 5.26
C ASP A 266 5.60 1.33 4.09
N TRP A 267 6.35 0.58 3.30
CA TRP A 267 5.81 -0.22 2.19
C TRP A 267 6.38 -1.64 2.12
N HIS A 268 7.01 -2.10 3.21
CA HIS A 268 7.36 -3.50 3.41
C HIS A 268 6.82 -3.94 4.76
N ARG A 269 6.25 -5.14 4.84
CA ARG A 269 5.76 -5.70 6.10
C ARG A 269 6.27 -7.13 6.26
N TRP A 270 6.34 -7.58 7.50
CA TRP A 270 6.88 -8.87 7.90
C TRP A 270 5.83 -9.68 8.62
N VAL A 271 6.01 -10.99 8.60
CA VAL A 271 5.12 -11.94 9.24
C VAL A 271 5.61 -12.37 10.63
N SER A 272 6.58 -11.64 11.18
CA SER A 272 7.17 -11.85 12.52
C SER A 272 7.63 -10.51 13.08
N GLU A 273 7.56 -10.35 14.40
CA GLU A 273 8.06 -9.16 15.12
C GLU A 273 9.42 -9.38 15.80
N ASP A 274 9.84 -10.64 15.97
CA ASP A 274 11.09 -11.00 16.65
C ASP A 274 12.02 -11.82 15.73
N GLN A 275 12.52 -11.18 14.66
CA GLN A 275 13.55 -11.75 13.76
C GLN A 275 13.31 -13.23 13.34
N GLY A 276 12.06 -13.58 13.04
CA GLY A 276 11.65 -14.90 12.54
C GLY A 276 11.21 -15.89 13.63
N ALA A 277 11.32 -15.53 14.92
CA ALA A 277 11.03 -16.41 16.05
C ALA A 277 9.53 -16.69 16.25
N THR A 278 8.67 -15.68 16.08
CA THR A 278 7.22 -15.79 16.34
C THR A 278 6.41 -15.17 15.22
N GLY A 279 5.39 -15.89 14.75
CA GLY A 279 4.44 -15.34 13.78
C GLY A 279 3.68 -14.14 14.36
N SER A 280 3.56 -13.06 13.57
CA SER A 280 2.75 -11.89 13.91
C SER A 280 1.53 -11.84 12.98
N PRO A 281 0.36 -12.35 13.41
CA PRO A 281 -0.83 -12.38 12.56
C PRO A 281 -1.31 -10.95 12.26
N PRO A 282 -2.01 -10.75 11.13
CA PRO A 282 -2.47 -9.44 10.71
C PRO A 282 -3.56 -8.91 11.65
N LEU A 283 -3.70 -7.59 11.72
CA LEU A 283 -4.68 -6.93 12.60
C LEU A 283 -5.62 -5.98 11.82
N PRO A 284 -6.85 -5.75 12.33
CA PRO A 284 -7.68 -4.65 11.88
C PRO A 284 -7.07 -3.31 12.29
N ASP A 285 -7.10 -2.32 11.39
CA ASP A 285 -6.70 -0.95 11.70
C ASP A 285 -7.46 -0.44 12.94
N GLN A 286 -6.73 0.06 13.95
CA GLN A 286 -7.28 0.46 15.24
C GLN A 286 -6.79 1.86 15.65
N SER A 287 -7.74 2.73 16.02
CA SER A 287 -7.44 4.08 16.53
C SER A 287 -6.58 4.01 17.79
N GLY A 288 -5.60 4.91 17.90
CA GLY A 288 -4.62 4.96 18.99
C GLY A 288 -3.57 3.84 18.99
N SER A 289 -3.54 2.95 18.00
CA SER A 289 -2.59 1.83 17.95
C SER A 289 -1.75 1.88 16.68
N VAL A 290 -0.42 1.87 16.85
CA VAL A 290 0.56 1.86 15.77
C VAL A 290 1.28 0.50 15.77
N GLN A 291 1.29 -0.18 14.62
CA GLN A 291 1.98 -1.46 14.42
C GLN A 291 3.02 -1.30 13.33
N VAL A 292 4.32 -1.40 13.68
CA VAL A 292 5.41 -0.98 12.79
C VAL A 292 5.62 -1.94 11.61
N TYR A 293 5.56 -3.25 11.85
CA TYR A 293 5.96 -4.26 10.86
C TYR A 293 4.82 -5.11 10.32
N ARG A 294 3.61 -4.88 10.81
CA ARG A 294 2.51 -5.82 10.68
C ARG A 294 1.68 -5.58 9.42
N PHE A 295 1.27 -6.67 8.79
CA PHE A 295 0.17 -6.65 7.82
C PHE A 295 -1.16 -6.35 8.53
N GLY A 296 -2.14 -5.84 7.79
CA GLY A 296 -3.43 -5.45 8.34
C GLY A 296 -4.30 -4.75 7.30
N SER A 297 -5.48 -4.30 7.68
CA SER A 297 -6.32 -3.51 6.77
C SER A 297 -7.41 -2.74 7.50
N ALA A 298 -8.08 -1.85 6.78
CA ALA A 298 -9.28 -1.16 7.26
C ALA A 298 -10.55 -2.04 7.20
N HIS A 299 -10.46 -3.27 6.68
CA HIS A 299 -11.62 -4.15 6.57
C HIS A 299 -11.92 -4.86 7.90
N ALA A 300 -13.18 -5.13 8.18
CA ALA A 300 -13.59 -5.58 9.52
C ALA A 300 -13.09 -6.98 9.94
N VAL A 301 -12.75 -7.87 9.00
CA VAL A 301 -12.58 -9.32 9.30
C VAL A 301 -11.29 -9.94 8.77
N GLY A 302 -10.49 -9.18 8.02
CA GLY A 302 -9.28 -9.70 7.39
C GLY A 302 -8.73 -8.74 6.34
N LEU A 303 -7.71 -9.18 5.62
CA LEU A 303 -7.07 -8.41 4.56
C LEU A 303 -6.98 -9.20 3.26
N HIS A 304 -6.80 -8.48 2.17
CA HIS A 304 -6.45 -9.06 0.88
C HIS A 304 -4.93 -9.15 0.74
N MET A 305 -4.49 -10.24 0.14
CA MET A 305 -3.09 -10.56 -0.08
C MET A 305 -2.92 -11.15 -1.48
N ALA A 306 -2.06 -10.54 -2.28
CA ALA A 306 -1.60 -11.12 -3.52
C ALA A 306 -0.52 -12.17 -3.26
N MET A 307 -0.64 -13.32 -3.91
CA MET A 307 0.32 -14.42 -3.84
C MET A 307 1.32 -14.33 -4.99
N CYS A 308 2.42 -15.08 -4.89
CA CYS A 308 3.47 -15.11 -5.91
C CYS A 308 3.04 -15.71 -7.26
N ASP A 309 1.88 -16.36 -7.35
CA ASP A 309 1.25 -16.80 -8.61
C ASP A 309 0.30 -15.75 -9.21
N GLY A 310 0.16 -14.60 -8.55
CA GLY A 310 -0.72 -13.51 -8.95
C GLY A 310 -2.19 -13.69 -8.56
N SER A 311 -2.56 -14.75 -7.85
CA SER A 311 -3.87 -14.86 -7.21
C SER A 311 -4.00 -13.86 -6.05
N VAL A 312 -5.23 -13.47 -5.71
CA VAL A 312 -5.51 -12.62 -4.54
C VAL A 312 -6.39 -13.42 -3.59
N GLN A 313 -5.95 -13.56 -2.35
CA GLN A 313 -6.62 -14.31 -1.30
C GLN A 313 -7.06 -13.37 -0.18
N PHE A 314 -8.16 -13.72 0.48
CA PHE A 314 -8.62 -13.01 1.67
C PHE A 314 -8.16 -13.77 2.91
N ILE A 315 -7.34 -13.14 3.75
CA ILE A 315 -6.74 -13.73 4.94
C ILE A 315 -7.45 -13.18 6.18
N ASN A 316 -7.98 -14.07 7.04
CA ASN A 316 -8.66 -13.67 8.27
C ASN A 316 -7.66 -13.23 9.35
N TYR A 317 -8.03 -12.27 10.20
CA TYR A 317 -7.22 -11.89 11.37
C TYR A 317 -7.04 -13.00 12.40
N SER A 318 -7.91 -14.02 12.40
CA SER A 318 -7.80 -15.20 13.24
C SER A 318 -6.90 -16.30 12.65
N ILE A 319 -6.17 -16.03 11.57
CA ILE A 319 -5.21 -17.00 11.01
C ILE A 319 -4.22 -17.45 12.09
N ASP A 320 -3.90 -18.74 12.09
CA ASP A 320 -2.87 -19.29 12.96
C ASP A 320 -1.53 -18.55 12.73
N PRO A 321 -0.87 -18.02 13.77
CA PRO A 321 0.35 -17.22 13.62
C PRO A 321 1.47 -17.94 12.87
N GLU A 322 1.63 -19.26 13.08
CA GLU A 322 2.65 -20.05 12.39
C GLU A 322 2.32 -20.22 10.91
N THR A 323 1.05 -20.44 10.58
CA THR A 323 0.58 -20.49 9.19
C THR A 323 0.82 -19.15 8.49
N HIS A 324 0.48 -18.02 9.13
CA HIS A 324 0.79 -16.69 8.60
C HIS A 324 2.29 -16.48 8.38
N ARG A 325 3.11 -16.93 9.35
CA ARG A 325 4.57 -16.85 9.26
C ARG A 325 5.12 -17.64 8.09
N ARG A 326 4.60 -18.84 7.82
CA ARG A 326 5.02 -19.66 6.67
C ARG A 326 4.63 -19.05 5.33
N LEU A 327 3.41 -18.51 5.23
CA LEU A 327 2.95 -17.83 4.01
C LEU A 327 3.82 -16.60 3.68
N GLY A 328 4.47 -15.97 4.66
CA GLY A 328 5.42 -14.89 4.40
C GLY A 328 6.82 -15.36 3.95
N LYS A 329 7.16 -16.65 4.09
CA LYS A 329 8.47 -17.18 3.73
C LYS A 329 8.43 -17.80 2.34
N ARG A 330 9.52 -17.66 1.59
CA ARG A 330 9.62 -18.19 0.23
C ARG A 330 10.20 -19.61 0.14
N ASN A 331 11.01 -20.01 1.12
CA ASN A 331 11.91 -21.17 0.99
C ASN A 331 12.28 -21.91 2.29
N ASP A 332 11.34 -22.11 3.20
CA ASP A 332 11.57 -22.91 4.40
C ASP A 332 11.30 -24.41 4.26
N GLY A 333 10.72 -24.83 3.13
CA GLY A 333 10.45 -26.22 2.79
C GLY A 333 9.40 -26.89 3.68
N LEU A 334 8.67 -26.11 4.48
CA LEU A 334 7.65 -26.64 5.37
C LEU A 334 6.27 -26.59 4.70
N PRO A 335 5.47 -27.67 4.78
CA PRO A 335 4.16 -27.68 4.17
C PRO A 335 3.23 -26.66 4.83
N ILE A 336 2.43 -26.01 3.99
CA ILE A 336 1.34 -25.12 4.37
C ILE A 336 0.03 -25.86 4.09
N ASP A 337 -0.78 -26.07 5.12
CA ASP A 337 -2.10 -26.72 4.95
C ASP A 337 -3.09 -25.72 4.35
N GLY A 338 -3.35 -25.83 3.05
CA GLY A 338 -4.23 -24.95 2.29
C GLY A 338 -5.71 -24.93 2.73
N LYS A 339 -6.08 -25.69 3.77
CA LYS A 339 -7.43 -25.62 4.39
C LYS A 339 -7.51 -24.68 5.60
N LYS A 340 -6.40 -24.06 6.03
CA LYS A 340 -6.28 -23.37 7.33
C LYS A 340 -6.32 -21.84 7.29
N PHE A 341 -6.54 -21.21 6.15
CA PHE A 341 -6.55 -19.73 6.04
C PHE A 341 -7.60 -19.22 5.07
#